data_AF-A0A3E0E1A2-F1
#
_entry.id   AF-A0A3E0E1A2-F1
#
_cell.length_a   1.000
_cell.length_b   1.000
_cell.length_c   1.000
_cell.angle_alpha   90.00
_cell.angle_beta   90.00
_cell.angle_gamma   90.00
#
_symmetry.space_group_name_H-M   'P 1'
#
loop_
_entity.id
_entity.type
_entity.pdbx_description
1 polymer ?
#
loop_
_entity_poly.entity_id
_entity_poly.type
_entity_poly.pdbx_seq_one_letter_code
_entity_poly.pdbx_strand_id
1 'polypeptide(L)'
;MIQIIETLLYYLSIIAIISFLILCGFIIRYQLYYGKRAPLSYFIENKYFGISVIVVIISFISIFSLSFYESKLCRTEIKDKIEKLNDKKFTLIINDTIRKNDNLIVALKNIKEETGERSTGSLEINVKIKNRNEIIKLILLRDFTKKTTYWVFYKNYASTTKNCIGEINTESLNEYQ
;
A
#
# COMPACT_ATOMS: atom_id res chain seq x y z
N MET A 1 -7.41 12.63 6.71
CA MET A 1 -7.10 11.40 7.47
C MET A 1 -5.95 10.64 6.83
N ILE A 2 -6.03 10.24 5.54
CA ILE A 2 -4.95 9.49 4.86
C ILE A 2 -3.61 10.25 4.87
N GLN A 3 -3.59 11.56 4.57
CA GLN A 3 -2.36 12.38 4.67
C GLN A 3 -1.70 12.38 6.06
N ILE A 4 -2.50 12.27 7.14
CA ILE A 4 -1.97 12.17 8.50
C ILE A 4 -1.29 10.81 8.68
N ILE A 5 -1.89 9.74 8.15
CA ILE A 5 -1.32 8.39 8.18
C ILE A 5 -0.02 8.34 7.35
N GLU A 6 0.03 8.96 6.17
CA GLU A 6 1.27 9.07 5.37
C GLU A 6 2.39 9.74 6.17
N THR A 7 2.07 10.84 6.84
CA THR A 7 3.02 11.59 7.67
C THR A 7 3.51 10.74 8.84
N LEU A 8 2.61 10.02 9.51
CA LEU A 8 2.95 9.11 10.60
C LEU A 8 3.82 7.94 10.12
N LEU A 9 3.47 7.31 9.00
CA LEU A 9 4.23 6.23 8.39
C LEU A 9 5.66 6.68 8.04
N TYR A 10 5.83 7.90 7.53
CA TYR A 10 7.14 8.48 7.26
C TYR A 10 8.00 8.58 8.52
N TYR A 11 7.49 9.19 9.59
CA TYR A 11 8.24 9.32 10.86
C TYR A 11 8.49 7.97 11.54
N LEU A 12 7.51 7.07 11.54
CA LEU A 12 7.67 5.71 12.07
C LEU A 12 8.73 4.92 11.30
N SER A 13 8.81 5.09 9.98
CA SER A 13 9.86 4.45 9.17
C SER A 13 11.25 4.94 9.56
N ILE A 14 11.42 6.24 9.79
CA ILE A 14 12.69 6.80 10.29
C ILE A 14 13.05 6.22 11.65
N ILE A 15 12.09 6.18 12.59
CA ILE A 15 12.30 5.60 13.93
C ILE A 15 12.67 4.12 13.85
N ALA A 16 11.98 3.35 13.00
CA ALA A 16 12.26 1.93 12.79
C ALA A 16 13.68 1.71 12.25
N ILE A 17 14.11 2.50 11.25
CA ILE A 17 15.45 2.42 10.67
C ILE A 17 16.52 2.74 11.72
N ILE A 18 16.39 3.86 12.44
CA ILE A 18 17.36 4.26 13.47
C ILE A 18 17.44 3.19 14.56
N SER A 19 16.29 2.71 15.04
CA SER A 19 16.23 1.68 16.09
C SER A 19 16.83 0.36 15.63
N PHE A 20 16.62 -0.01 14.37
CA PHE A 20 17.21 -1.20 13.76
C PHE A 20 18.73 -1.10 13.66
N LEU A 21 19.27 0.07 13.26
CA LEU A 21 20.72 0.30 13.22
C LEU A 21 21.35 0.20 14.62
N ILE A 22 20.71 0.76 15.64
CA ILE A 22 21.14 0.63 17.03
C ILE A 22 21.15 -0.84 17.47
N LEU A 23 20.08 -1.58 17.13
CA LEU A 23 19.98 -3.01 17.43
C LEU A 23 21.09 -3.81 16.74
N CYS A 24 21.39 -3.55 15.47
CA CYS A 24 22.51 -4.16 14.76
C CYS A 24 23.84 -3.89 15.46
N GLY A 25 24.08 -2.65 15.91
CA GLY A 25 25.27 -2.31 16.68
C GLY A 25 25.41 -3.12 17.97
N PHE A 26 24.31 -3.32 18.69
CA PHE A 26 24.31 -4.20 19.86
C PHE A 26 24.56 -5.67 19.51
N ILE A 27 23.98 -6.19 18.42
CA ILE A 27 24.19 -7.57 17.97
C ILE A 27 25.67 -7.80 17.59
N ILE A 28 26.27 -6.87 16.85
CA ILE A 28 27.69 -6.94 16.47
C ILE A 28 28.56 -6.92 17.71
N ARG A 29 28.33 -5.98 18.63
CA ARG A 29 29.05 -5.92 19.90
C ARG A 29 28.88 -7.22 20.68
N TYR A 30 27.68 -7.78 20.73
CA TYR A 30 27.42 -9.04 21.41
C TYR A 30 28.26 -10.18 20.82
N GLN A 31 28.27 -10.33 19.49
CA GLN A 31 29.04 -11.37 18.81
C GLN A 31 30.55 -11.24 19.04
N LEU A 32 31.08 -10.01 19.04
CA LEU A 32 32.51 -9.75 19.25
C LEU A 32 32.97 -10.08 20.67
N TYR A 33 32.19 -9.73 21.69
CA TYR A 33 32.61 -9.85 23.10
C TYR A 33 32.16 -11.15 23.79
N TYR A 34 31.03 -11.72 23.37
CA TYR A 34 30.37 -12.79 24.11
C TYR A 34 30.06 -14.03 23.27
N GLY A 35 30.57 -14.15 22.04
CA GLY A 35 30.14 -15.03 20.94
C GLY A 35 29.83 -16.52 21.21
N LYS A 36 29.94 -17.03 22.44
CA LYS A 36 29.46 -18.36 22.89
C LYS A 36 28.28 -18.33 23.87
N ARG A 37 27.87 -17.17 24.40
CA ARG A 37 26.69 -17.05 25.28
C ARG A 37 25.40 -17.15 24.47
N ALA A 38 24.29 -17.46 25.15
CA ALA A 38 22.96 -17.47 24.54
C ALA A 38 22.41 -16.02 24.42
N PRO A 39 21.90 -15.59 23.25
CA PRO A 39 21.42 -14.22 23.04
C PRO A 39 20.28 -13.80 23.99
N LEU A 40 19.49 -14.77 24.46
CA LEU A 40 18.45 -14.56 25.48
C LEU A 40 19.02 -14.09 26.83
N SER A 41 20.20 -14.59 27.24
CA SER A 41 20.85 -14.14 28.48
C SER A 41 21.27 -12.67 28.39
N TYR A 42 21.81 -12.26 27.24
CA TYR A 42 22.18 -10.87 26.99
C TYR A 42 20.98 -9.92 26.94
N PHE A 43 19.83 -10.41 26.46
CA PHE A 43 18.58 -9.65 26.49
C PHE A 43 18.10 -9.34 27.90
N ILE A 44 18.24 -10.29 28.82
CA ILE A 44 17.85 -10.11 30.22
C ILE A 44 18.88 -9.23 30.95
N GLU A 45 20.17 -9.42 30.67
CA GLU A 45 21.26 -8.69 31.33
C GLU A 45 21.37 -7.23 30.88
N ASN A 46 21.08 -6.92 29.60
CA ASN A 46 21.24 -5.59 29.03
C ASN A 46 19.90 -4.91 28.74
N LYS A 47 19.46 -4.05 29.68
CA LYS A 47 18.22 -3.28 29.58
C LYS A 47 18.10 -2.47 28.28
N TYR A 48 19.19 -1.87 27.80
CA TYR A 48 19.16 -1.06 26.57
C TYR A 48 18.97 -1.90 25.32
N PHE A 49 19.59 -3.09 25.28
CA PHE A 49 19.34 -4.06 24.20
C PHE A 49 17.87 -4.48 24.19
N GLY A 50 17.31 -4.84 25.35
CA GLY A 50 15.91 -5.21 25.47
C GLY A 50 14.94 -4.12 24.98
N ILE A 51 15.17 -2.87 25.40
CA ILE A 51 14.39 -1.71 24.92
C ILE A 51 14.52 -1.56 23.39
N SER A 52 15.73 -1.66 22.84
CA SER A 52 15.94 -1.51 21.39
C SER A 52 15.17 -2.56 20.58
N VAL A 53 15.17 -3.82 21.03
CA VAL A 53 14.38 -4.90 20.40
C VAL A 53 12.88 -4.59 20.46
N ILE A 54 12.37 -4.17 21.62
CA ILE A 54 10.95 -3.84 21.79
C ILE A 54 10.54 -2.68 20.87
N VAL A 55 11.33 -1.61 20.81
CA VAL A 55 11.07 -0.44 19.96
C VAL A 55 11.05 -0.84 18.48
N VAL A 56 12.01 -1.67 18.04
CA VAL A 56 12.03 -2.21 16.68
C VAL A 56 10.74 -2.98 16.39
N ILE A 57 10.37 -3.94 17.24
CA ILE A 57 9.16 -4.76 17.06
C ILE A 57 7.90 -3.88 16.97
N ILE A 58 7.71 -2.95 17.90
CA ILE A 58 6.54 -2.05 17.92
C ILE A 58 6.51 -1.18 16.67
N SER A 59 7.65 -0.67 16.22
CA SER A 59 7.73 0.20 15.04
C SER A 59 7.34 -0.56 13.77
N PHE A 60 7.85 -1.78 13.58
CA PHE A 60 7.46 -2.62 12.43
C PHE A 60 5.98 -3.00 12.47
N ILE A 61 5.46 -3.46 13.62
CA ILE A 61 4.02 -3.76 13.77
C ILE A 61 3.17 -2.54 13.41
N SER A 62 3.57 -1.36 13.87
CA SER A 62 2.85 -0.10 13.62
C SER A 62 2.87 0.26 12.14
N ILE A 63 4.02 0.15 11.46
CA ILE A 63 4.16 0.42 10.02
C ILE A 63 3.26 -0.52 9.21
N PHE A 64 3.30 -1.83 9.46
CA PHE A 64 2.47 -2.79 8.74
C PHE A 64 0.97 -2.55 9.00
N SER A 65 0.59 -2.34 10.26
CA SER A 65 -0.81 -2.12 10.65
C SER A 65 -1.37 -0.84 10.02
N LEU A 66 -0.61 0.25 10.04
CA LEU A 66 -1.02 1.52 9.45
C LEU A 66 -1.08 1.46 7.93
N SER A 67 -0.15 0.77 7.27
CA SER A 67 -0.18 0.57 5.81
C SER A 67 -1.42 -0.21 5.36
N PHE A 68 -1.80 -1.23 6.13
CA PHE A 68 -3.03 -1.98 5.89
C PHE A 68 -4.28 -1.10 6.07
N TYR A 69 -4.31 -0.31 7.15
CA TYR A 69 -5.41 0.61 7.43
C TYR A 69 -5.53 1.72 6.38
N GLU A 70 -4.41 2.27 5.91
CA GLU A 70 -4.36 3.23 4.82
C GLU A 70 -4.97 2.67 3.54
N SER A 71 -4.60 1.45 3.17
CA SER A 71 -5.14 0.76 1.99
C SER A 71 -6.66 0.61 2.09
N LYS A 72 -7.17 0.22 3.27
CA LYS A 72 -8.61 0.15 3.54
C LYS A 72 -9.30 1.51 3.39
N LEU A 73 -8.74 2.57 3.96
CA LEU A 73 -9.29 3.92 3.82
C LEU A 73 -9.30 4.40 2.36
N CYS A 74 -8.26 4.09 1.59
CA CYS A 74 -8.21 4.44 0.17
C CYS A 74 -9.31 3.71 -0.62
N ARG A 75 -9.53 2.41 -0.37
CA ARG A 75 -10.64 1.66 -0.99
C ARG A 75 -11.99 2.28 -0.66
N THR A 76 -12.22 2.64 0.61
CA THR A 76 -13.46 3.32 1.03
C THR A 76 -13.61 4.69 0.36
N GLU A 77 -12.54 5.50 0.32
CA GLU A 77 -12.59 6.83 -0.33
C GLU A 77 -12.92 6.72 -1.82
N ILE A 78 -12.32 5.78 -2.54
CA ILE A 78 -12.62 5.54 -3.96
C ILE A 78 -14.08 5.12 -4.12
N LYS A 79 -14.57 4.17 -3.29
CA LYS A 79 -15.96 3.72 -3.31
C LYS A 79 -16.92 4.90 -3.09
N ASP A 80 -16.70 5.70 -2.06
CA ASP A 80 -17.55 6.83 -1.71
C ASP A 80 -17.56 7.89 -2.81
N LYS A 81 -16.38 8.18 -3.39
CA LYS A 81 -16.27 9.12 -4.52
C LYS A 81 -17.00 8.60 -5.75
N ILE A 82 -16.89 7.30 -6.07
CA ILE A 82 -17.59 6.66 -7.19
C ILE A 82 -19.11 6.65 -6.95
N GLU A 83 -19.57 6.38 -5.73
CA GLU A 83 -21.01 6.39 -5.39
C GLU A 83 -21.65 7.76 -5.57
N LYS A 84 -20.90 8.83 -5.29
CA LYS A 84 -21.33 10.22 -5.55
C LYS A 84 -21.38 10.58 -7.04
N LEU A 85 -20.87 9.73 -7.94
CA LEU A 85 -20.91 9.96 -9.39
C LEU A 85 -22.28 9.67 -10.04
N ASN A 86 -23.31 9.30 -9.26
CA ASN A 86 -24.67 9.00 -9.75
C ASN A 86 -25.29 10.08 -10.67
N ASP A 87 -24.77 11.31 -10.64
CA ASP A 87 -25.16 12.42 -11.53
C ASP A 87 -24.83 12.20 -13.03
N LYS A 88 -24.19 11.08 -13.42
CA LYS A 88 -23.77 10.75 -14.81
C LYS A 88 -22.88 11.79 -15.51
N LYS A 89 -22.36 12.78 -14.78
CA LYS A 89 -21.49 13.87 -15.28
C LYS A 89 -20.01 13.60 -15.01
N PHE A 90 -19.58 12.33 -15.10
CA PHE A 90 -18.17 11.98 -14.98
C PHE A 90 -17.57 11.71 -16.36
N THR A 91 -16.26 11.96 -16.47
CA THR A 91 -15.46 11.58 -17.63
C THR A 91 -14.46 10.53 -17.17
N LEU A 92 -14.57 9.34 -17.75
CA LEU A 92 -13.58 8.28 -17.59
C LEU A 92 -12.53 8.41 -18.68
N ILE A 93 -11.27 8.40 -18.28
CA ILE A 93 -10.11 8.51 -19.15
C ILE A 93 -9.22 7.28 -18.90
N ILE A 94 -8.93 6.52 -19.95
CA ILE A 94 -8.05 5.34 -19.90
C ILE A 94 -6.89 5.59 -20.86
N ASN A 95 -5.65 5.55 -20.38
CA ASN A 95 -4.44 5.85 -21.16
C ASN A 95 -4.59 7.14 -22.00
N ASP A 96 -5.06 8.20 -21.34
CA ASP A 96 -5.33 9.52 -21.91
C ASP A 96 -6.42 9.61 -23.00
N THR A 97 -7.17 8.52 -23.22
CA THR A 97 -8.35 8.51 -24.09
C THR A 97 -9.65 8.55 -23.30
N ILE A 98 -10.60 9.40 -23.70
CA ILE A 98 -11.94 9.48 -23.07
C ILE A 98 -12.75 8.25 -23.48
N ARG A 99 -13.32 7.55 -22.50
CA ARG A 99 -14.10 6.33 -22.72
C ARG A 99 -15.41 6.36 -21.93
N LYS A 100 -16.42 5.65 -22.42
CA LYS A 100 -17.61 5.27 -21.66
C LYS A 100 -17.44 3.80 -21.28
N ASN A 101 -17.28 3.50 -19.99
CA ASN A 101 -17.08 2.13 -19.52
C ASN A 101 -17.68 1.96 -18.13
N ASP A 102 -19.00 1.77 -18.10
CA ASP A 102 -19.77 1.66 -16.86
C ASP A 102 -19.38 0.41 -16.05
N ASN A 103 -19.00 -0.67 -16.74
CA ASN A 103 -18.55 -1.92 -16.11
C ASN A 103 -17.24 -1.73 -15.32
N LEU A 104 -16.29 -0.93 -15.84
CA LEU A 104 -15.08 -0.60 -15.09
C LEU A 104 -15.40 0.21 -13.83
N ILE A 105 -16.35 1.15 -13.89
CA ILE A 105 -16.77 1.93 -12.72
C ILE A 105 -17.38 1.01 -11.65
N VAL A 106 -18.21 0.05 -12.05
CA VAL A 106 -18.76 -0.96 -11.13
C VAL A 106 -17.66 -1.81 -10.50
N ALA A 107 -16.64 -2.20 -11.27
CA ALA A 107 -15.50 -2.95 -10.73
C ALA A 107 -14.69 -2.11 -9.73
N LEU A 108 -14.42 -0.84 -10.05
CA LEU A 108 -13.68 0.10 -9.18
C LEU A 108 -14.45 0.47 -7.91
N LYS A 109 -15.77 0.39 -7.90
CA LYS A 109 -16.58 0.53 -6.69
C LYS A 109 -16.37 -0.63 -5.71
N ASN A 110 -15.97 -1.80 -6.23
CA ASN A 110 -15.87 -3.05 -5.50
C ASN A 110 -14.41 -3.55 -5.42
N ILE A 111 -13.45 -2.64 -5.24
CA ILE A 111 -12.04 -3.01 -5.01
C ILE A 111 -11.97 -3.90 -3.77
N LYS A 112 -11.47 -5.12 -3.96
CA LYS A 112 -11.28 -6.08 -2.89
C LYS A 112 -9.91 -5.89 -2.25
N GLU A 113 -9.77 -6.39 -1.04
CA GLU A 113 -8.45 -6.57 -0.44
C GLU A 113 -7.60 -7.53 -1.29
N GLU A 114 -6.29 -7.34 -1.27
CA GLU A 114 -5.34 -8.22 -1.95
C GLU A 114 -5.47 -9.65 -1.42
N THR A 115 -5.73 -10.61 -2.30
CA THR A 115 -6.03 -12.00 -1.89
C THR A 115 -4.91 -13.00 -2.19
N GLY A 116 -3.77 -12.55 -2.73
CA GLY A 116 -2.66 -13.43 -3.06
C GLY A 116 -1.37 -12.68 -3.41
N GLU A 117 -0.31 -13.44 -3.66
CA GLU A 117 0.97 -12.88 -4.08
C GLU A 117 0.87 -12.21 -5.45
N ARG A 118 1.40 -10.99 -5.54
CA ARG A 118 1.32 -10.17 -6.73
C ARG A 118 2.18 -10.73 -7.87
N SER A 119 1.54 -11.32 -8.88
CA SER A 119 2.18 -11.69 -10.15
C SER A 119 1.90 -10.64 -11.22
N THR A 120 2.52 -9.46 -11.13
CA THR A 120 2.19 -8.34 -12.06
C THR A 120 2.93 -8.40 -13.39
N GLY A 121 2.20 -8.20 -14.49
CA GLY A 121 2.74 -7.87 -15.81
C GLY A 121 3.07 -6.39 -15.99
N SER A 122 3.88 -6.09 -17.01
CA SER A 122 4.45 -4.75 -17.28
C SER A 122 3.47 -3.74 -17.87
N LEU A 123 2.24 -4.13 -18.20
CA LEU A 123 1.27 -3.25 -18.83
C LEU A 123 0.56 -2.40 -17.77
N GLU A 124 1.02 -1.16 -17.64
CA GLU A 124 0.44 -0.12 -16.82
C GLU A 124 -0.78 0.51 -17.52
N ILE A 125 -1.97 0.36 -16.95
CA ILE A 125 -3.16 1.04 -17.42
C ILE A 125 -3.44 2.22 -16.49
N ASN A 126 -3.38 3.43 -17.04
CA ASN A 126 -3.65 4.66 -16.31
C ASN A 126 -5.14 5.01 -16.42
N VAL A 127 -5.85 5.02 -15.29
CA VAL A 127 -7.27 5.35 -15.23
C VAL A 127 -7.46 6.66 -14.47
N LYS A 128 -8.17 7.62 -15.08
CA LYS A 128 -8.57 8.87 -14.43
C LYS A 128 -10.07 9.01 -14.50
N ILE A 129 -10.72 9.25 -13.36
CA ILE A 129 -12.14 9.58 -13.28
C ILE A 129 -12.26 11.04 -12.86
N LYS A 130 -12.79 11.88 -13.74
CA LYS A 130 -12.99 13.31 -13.48
C LYS A 130 -14.48 13.61 -13.28
N ASN A 131 -14.82 14.25 -12.19
CA ASN A 131 -16.17 14.79 -11.94
C ASN A 131 -16.05 16.22 -11.40
N ARG A 132 -16.39 17.21 -12.22
CA ARG A 132 -16.22 18.64 -11.92
C ARG A 132 -14.78 18.93 -11.45
N ASN A 133 -14.58 19.18 -10.15
CA ASN A 133 -13.29 19.51 -9.53
C ASN A 133 -12.58 18.29 -8.93
N GLU A 134 -13.25 17.14 -8.82
CA GLU A 134 -12.68 15.93 -8.25
C GLU A 134 -12.03 15.07 -9.34
N ILE A 135 -10.83 14.58 -9.05
CA ILE A 135 -10.09 13.66 -9.91
C ILE A 135 -9.63 12.47 -9.08
N ILE A 136 -10.04 11.27 -9.49
CA ILE A 136 -9.52 10.00 -8.99
C ILE A 136 -8.48 9.53 -10.00
N LYS A 137 -7.23 9.34 -9.58
CA LYS A 137 -6.15 8.82 -10.43
C LYS A 137 -5.76 7.43 -9.96
N LEU A 138 -5.85 6.45 -10.84
CA LEU A 138 -5.54 5.06 -10.54
C LEU A 138 -4.53 4.52 -11.55
N ILE A 139 -3.68 3.63 -11.07
CA ILE A 139 -2.92 2.71 -11.92
C ILE A 139 -3.53 1.33 -11.74
N LEU A 140 -3.73 0.64 -12.84
CA LEU A 140 -4.11 -0.76 -12.86
C LEU A 140 -2.97 -1.56 -13.49
N LEU A 141 -2.44 -2.53 -12.75
CA LEU A 141 -1.47 -3.50 -13.27
C LEU A 141 -2.15 -4.85 -13.40
N ARG A 142 -2.09 -5.44 -14.59
CA ARG A 142 -2.71 -6.75 -14.84
C ARG A 142 -1.95 -7.87 -14.11
N ASP A 143 -2.68 -8.82 -13.57
CA ASP A 143 -2.11 -10.07 -13.09
C ASP A 143 -1.71 -10.99 -14.27
N PHE A 144 -0.53 -11.61 -14.20
CA PHE A 144 -0.01 -12.50 -15.24
C PHE A 144 -0.77 -13.81 -15.33
N THR A 145 -1.23 -14.34 -14.18
CA THR A 145 -1.91 -15.64 -14.13
C THR A 145 -3.40 -15.50 -14.42
N LYS A 146 -4.02 -14.40 -13.99
CA LYS A 146 -5.45 -14.14 -14.13
C LYS A 146 -5.70 -12.96 -15.05
N LYS A 147 -6.10 -13.29 -16.28
CA LYS A 147 -6.32 -12.33 -17.38
C LYS A 147 -7.27 -11.16 -17.06
N THR A 148 -8.18 -11.34 -16.12
CA THR A 148 -9.21 -10.37 -15.73
C THR A 148 -8.92 -9.68 -14.40
N THR A 149 -7.85 -10.04 -13.69
CA THR A 149 -7.49 -9.47 -12.41
C THR A 149 -6.52 -8.31 -12.61
N TYR A 150 -6.80 -7.19 -11.95
CA TYR A 150 -5.96 -6.00 -11.97
C TYR A 150 -5.69 -5.50 -10.56
N TRP A 151 -4.42 -5.30 -10.26
CA TRP A 151 -3.91 -4.68 -9.04
C TRP A 151 -4.08 -3.17 -9.12
N VAL A 152 -4.68 -2.57 -8.09
CA VAL A 152 -5.07 -1.17 -8.08
C VAL A 152 -4.10 -0.37 -7.21
N PHE A 153 -3.58 0.72 -7.76
CA PHE A 153 -2.76 1.70 -7.04
C PHE A 153 -3.44 3.06 -7.13
N TYR A 154 -3.43 3.81 -6.03
CA TYR A 154 -4.11 5.10 -5.94
C TYR A 154 -3.11 6.25 -6.03
N LYS A 155 -3.07 6.93 -7.18
CA LYS A 155 -2.10 8.00 -7.48
C LYS A 155 -2.42 9.35 -6.80
N ASN A 156 -3.43 9.41 -5.93
CA ASN A 156 -3.79 10.64 -5.22
C ASN A 156 -2.93 10.85 -3.95
N TYR A 157 -2.28 9.81 -3.45
CA TYR A 157 -1.39 9.86 -2.29
C TYR A 157 -0.04 9.21 -2.65
N ALA A 158 1.05 9.68 -2.04
CA ALA A 158 2.40 9.25 -2.40
C ALA A 158 2.67 7.81 -1.95
N SER A 159 2.19 7.43 -0.76
CA SER A 159 2.28 6.07 -0.22
C SER A 159 1.60 5.04 -1.11
N THR A 160 0.41 5.35 -1.63
CA THR A 160 -0.44 4.42 -2.39
C THR A 160 -0.21 4.49 -3.90
N THR A 161 0.71 5.35 -4.36
CA THR A 161 1.20 5.33 -5.73
C THR A 161 2.10 4.10 -5.98
N LYS A 162 2.83 3.66 -4.95
CA LYS A 162 3.76 2.53 -5.02
C LYS A 162 3.22 1.27 -4.36
N ASN A 163 2.23 1.41 -3.48
CA ASN A 163 1.62 0.31 -2.75
C ASN A 163 0.26 -0.05 -3.37
N CYS A 164 0.06 -1.35 -3.58
CA CYS A 164 -1.22 -1.88 -4.01
C CYS A 164 -2.25 -1.62 -2.90
N ILE A 165 -3.40 -1.05 -3.25
CA ILE A 165 -4.50 -0.86 -2.30
C ILE A 165 -5.54 -1.98 -2.39
N GLY A 166 -5.42 -2.88 -3.37
CA GLY A 166 -6.36 -3.97 -3.59
C GLY A 166 -6.42 -4.42 -5.05
N GLU A 167 -7.43 -5.25 -5.35
CA GLU A 167 -7.62 -5.83 -6.68
C GLU A 167 -9.06 -5.62 -7.19
N ILE A 168 -9.20 -5.60 -8.51
CA ILE A 168 -10.49 -5.70 -9.20
C ILE A 168 -10.46 -6.85 -10.19
N ASN A 169 -11.64 -7.41 -10.47
CA ASN A 169 -11.83 -8.38 -11.54
C ASN A 169 -12.76 -7.77 -12.58
N THR A 170 -12.25 -7.60 -13.80
CA THR A 170 -13.00 -7.00 -14.91
C THR A 170 -12.47 -7.47 -16.27
N GLU A 171 -13.38 -7.68 -17.21
CA GLU A 171 -13.06 -7.92 -18.62
C GLU A 171 -13.00 -6.62 -19.43
N SER A 172 -13.44 -5.51 -18.84
CA SER A 172 -13.62 -4.22 -19.51
C SER A 172 -12.31 -3.52 -19.89
N LEU A 173 -11.17 -4.13 -19.56
CA LEU A 173 -9.83 -3.66 -19.88
C LEU A 173 -9.10 -4.59 -20.87
N ASN A 174 -9.80 -5.58 -21.43
CA ASN A 174 -9.17 -6.57 -22.29
C ASN A 174 -8.55 -6.00 -23.58
N GLU A 175 -9.06 -4.87 -24.05
CA GLU A 175 -8.56 -4.16 -25.24
C GLU A 175 -7.27 -3.35 -25.01
N TYR A 176 -6.83 -3.19 -23.75
CA TYR A 176 -5.63 -2.43 -23.37
C TYR A 176 -4.44 -3.35 -23.04
N GLN A 177 -4.44 -4.55 -23.62
CA GLN A 177 -3.43 -5.60 -23.45
C GLN A 177 -2.37 -5.56 -24.54
#